data_AF-A0AA88KUE2-F1
#
_entry.id   AF-A0AA88KUE2-F1
#
_cell.length_a   1.000
_cell.length_b   1.000
_cell.length_c   1.000
_cell.angle_alpha   90.00
_cell.angle_beta   90.00
_cell.angle_gamma   90.00
#
_symmetry.space_group_name_H-M   'P 1'
#
loop_
_entity.id
_entity.type
_entity.pdbx_description
1 polymer ?
#
loop_
_entity_poly.entity_id
_entity_poly.type
_entity_poly.pdbx_seq_one_letter_code
_entity_poly.pdbx_strand_id
1 'polypeptide(L)'
;MGIFETEMRHKDIDHRVNMKSEDRDENGTFLYNERITAYSNEGITAYSNERITAYSNERITAYSNERITAYSNERITAYSNERITAYSNERITAYSNERITAYSNERITAYSNERITAYSNERITAYSNERITAYSNERITAYSNEGITAYSNERITAYSNERITAYSNERITAYSNERITAYSNERITAYSNERITAYSNERITAYSNERITAYSYERITAYSNERITAYSNERITAY
;
A
#
# COMPACT_ATOMS: atom_id res chain seq x y z
N MET A 1 -4.74 -29.91 -63.68
CA MET A 1 -3.85 -30.49 -62.66
C MET A 1 -3.43 -29.34 -61.75
N GLY A 2 -3.83 -29.19 -60.48
CA GLY A 2 -4.79 -29.86 -59.61
C GLY A 2 -5.37 -28.81 -58.64
N ILE A 3 -6.68 -28.75 -58.38
CA ILE A 3 -7.50 -29.40 -57.33
C ILE A 3 -6.97 -29.37 -55.87
N PHE A 4 -7.80 -28.77 -55.00
CA PHE A 4 -7.98 -28.92 -53.53
C PHE A 4 -6.77 -28.54 -52.62
N GLU A 5 -6.89 -27.97 -51.43
CA GLU A 5 -7.93 -28.15 -50.41
C GLU A 5 -7.80 -27.07 -49.31
N THR A 6 -8.93 -26.66 -48.76
CA THR A 6 -9.04 -25.84 -47.57
C THR A 6 -8.85 -26.73 -46.34
N GLU A 7 -7.83 -26.49 -45.51
CA GLU A 7 -7.78 -27.04 -44.15
C GLU A 7 -7.49 -25.94 -43.14
N MET A 8 -8.56 -25.48 -42.48
CA MET A 8 -8.47 -25.05 -41.09
C MET A 8 -7.96 -26.23 -40.25
N ARG A 9 -6.76 -26.10 -39.66
CA ARG A 9 -6.40 -26.86 -38.46
C ARG A 9 -5.93 -25.91 -37.36
N HIS A 10 -6.76 -25.89 -36.31
CA HIS A 10 -6.46 -25.40 -34.97
C HIS A 10 -5.16 -25.97 -34.39
N LYS A 11 -4.55 -25.21 -33.46
CA LYS A 11 -3.33 -25.45 -32.64
C LYS A 11 -2.03 -25.13 -33.39
N ASP A 12 -1.21 -24.16 -32.99
CA ASP A 12 -0.94 -23.60 -31.68
C ASP A 12 -0.74 -22.08 -31.76
N ILE A 13 -1.31 -21.35 -30.81
CA ILE A 13 -0.94 -19.96 -30.55
C ILE A 13 0.47 -20.02 -29.94
N ASP A 14 1.48 -19.96 -30.78
CA ASP A 14 2.88 -19.85 -30.35
C ASP A 14 3.06 -18.41 -29.82
N HIS A 15 2.84 -18.21 -28.52
CA HIS A 15 3.13 -16.96 -27.78
C HIS A 15 4.66 -16.78 -27.60
N ARG A 16 5.45 -17.05 -28.63
CA ARG A 16 6.87 -16.69 -28.66
C ARG A 16 7.00 -15.20 -28.92
N VAL A 17 7.02 -14.47 -27.81
CA VAL A 17 7.34 -13.04 -27.70
C VAL A 17 8.73 -12.79 -28.30
N ASN A 18 8.88 -11.66 -28.98
CA ASN A 18 10.16 -11.06 -29.37
C ASN A 18 11.08 -10.95 -28.14
N MET A 19 11.92 -11.95 -27.90
CA MET A 19 12.99 -11.94 -26.93
C MET A 19 14.23 -12.42 -27.69
N LYS A 20 15.13 -11.51 -28.04
CA LYS A 20 16.41 -11.97 -28.59
C LYS A 20 17.22 -12.53 -27.44
N SER A 21 17.91 -13.64 -27.68
CA SER A 21 18.86 -14.26 -26.75
C SER A 21 20.03 -13.33 -26.36
N GLU A 22 20.14 -12.16 -26.99
CA GLU A 22 21.16 -11.14 -26.76
C GLU A 22 20.87 -10.25 -25.53
N ASP A 23 19.65 -10.29 -24.97
CA ASP A 23 19.21 -9.37 -23.91
C ASP A 23 19.44 -9.89 -22.47
N ARG A 24 19.95 -11.11 -22.31
CA ARG A 24 20.19 -11.77 -21.01
C ARG A 24 21.66 -12.17 -20.87
N ASP A 25 22.24 -11.96 -19.70
CA ASP A 25 23.53 -12.57 -19.36
C ASP A 25 23.43 -14.09 -19.13
N GLU A 26 24.56 -14.75 -18.91
CA GLU A 26 24.66 -16.18 -18.62
C GLU A 26 23.84 -16.64 -17.40
N ASN A 27 23.41 -15.70 -16.56
CA ASN A 27 22.58 -15.92 -15.37
C ASN A 27 21.11 -15.51 -15.58
N GLY A 28 20.71 -15.11 -16.79
CA GLY A 28 19.35 -14.69 -17.10
C GLY A 28 19.00 -13.25 -16.69
N THR A 29 20.00 -12.41 -16.37
CA THR A 29 19.86 -11.03 -15.89
C THR A 29 19.79 -10.02 -17.05
N PHE A 30 18.94 -9.01 -16.91
CA PHE A 30 18.86 -7.88 -17.84
C PHE A 30 19.63 -6.67 -17.26
N LEU A 31 20.81 -6.37 -17.80
CA LEU A 31 21.72 -5.35 -17.25
C LEU A 31 21.50 -3.94 -17.83
N TYR A 32 21.02 -3.82 -19.06
CA TYR A 32 20.54 -2.57 -19.64
C TYR A 32 19.67 -2.85 -20.86
N ASN A 33 18.37 -2.60 -20.74
CA ASN A 33 17.42 -2.60 -21.84
C ASN A 33 16.51 -1.39 -21.69
N GLU A 34 16.26 -0.65 -22.77
CA GLU A 34 15.29 0.45 -22.73
C GLU A 34 13.93 -0.08 -22.23
N ARG A 35 13.55 -1.30 -22.64
CA ARG A 35 12.28 -1.94 -22.26
C ARG A 35 12.41 -3.45 -22.08
N ILE A 36 11.88 -3.95 -20.98
CA ILE A 36 11.68 -5.38 -20.72
C ILE A 36 10.18 -5.66 -20.73
N THR A 37 9.73 -6.61 -21.56
CA THR A 37 8.36 -7.15 -21.50
C THR A 37 8.43 -8.65 -21.35
N ALA A 38 7.86 -9.19 -20.28
CA ALA A 38 8.04 -10.59 -19.89
C ALA A 38 6.70 -11.23 -19.46
N TYR A 39 6.48 -12.46 -19.91
CA TYR A 39 5.29 -13.26 -19.63
C TYR A 39 5.72 -14.63 -19.11
N SER A 40 5.11 -15.09 -18.01
CA SER A 40 5.24 -16.47 -17.52
C SER A 40 6.69 -16.97 -17.39
N ASN A 41 7.58 -16.15 -16.79
CA ASN A 41 8.95 -16.55 -16.47
C ASN A 41 9.07 -16.97 -15.00
N GLU A 42 9.97 -17.91 -14.71
CA GLU A 42 10.37 -18.28 -13.35
C GLU A 42 11.04 -17.10 -12.60
N GLY A 43 11.66 -16.15 -13.30
CA GLY A 43 12.20 -14.95 -12.65
C GLY A 43 12.69 -13.85 -13.60
N ILE A 44 12.56 -12.61 -13.16
CA ILE A 44 13.10 -11.41 -13.80
C ILE A 44 14.01 -10.71 -12.81
N THR A 45 15.26 -10.50 -13.19
CA THR A 45 16.19 -9.60 -12.49
C THR A 45 16.62 -8.50 -13.45
N ALA A 46 16.38 -7.25 -13.10
CA ALA A 46 16.52 -6.12 -14.01
C ALA A 46 17.15 -4.88 -13.34
N TYR A 47 18.13 -4.28 -14.01
CA TYR A 47 18.89 -3.13 -13.53
C TYR A 47 18.81 -1.94 -14.50
N SER A 48 18.53 -0.74 -13.98
CA SER A 48 18.70 0.54 -14.70
C SER A 48 18.00 0.61 -16.07
N ASN A 49 16.79 0.07 -16.16
CA ASN A 49 15.97 0.10 -17.38
C ASN A 49 14.98 1.26 -17.31
N GLU A 50 14.57 1.81 -18.45
CA GLU A 50 13.49 2.79 -18.45
C GLU A 50 12.16 2.11 -18.06
N ARG A 51 11.88 0.93 -18.63
CA ARG A 51 10.57 0.28 -18.41
C ARG A 51 10.63 -1.23 -18.26
N ILE A 52 9.94 -1.76 -17.25
CA ILE A 52 9.65 -3.18 -17.06
C ILE A 52 8.13 -3.39 -17.09
N THR A 53 7.66 -4.30 -17.93
CA THR A 53 6.28 -4.78 -17.94
C THR A 53 6.26 -6.31 -17.79
N ALA A 54 5.63 -6.81 -16.73
CA ALA A 54 5.74 -8.22 -16.35
C ALA A 54 4.37 -8.83 -15.99
N TYR A 55 4.08 -10.00 -16.56
CA TYR A 55 2.82 -10.73 -16.37
C TYR A 55 3.08 -12.15 -15.85
N SER A 56 2.44 -12.52 -14.74
CA SER A 56 2.37 -13.89 -14.23
C SER A 56 3.73 -14.57 -14.05
N ASN A 57 4.69 -13.85 -13.49
CA ASN A 57 6.02 -14.38 -13.17
C ASN A 57 6.09 -14.77 -11.69
N GLU A 58 6.91 -15.75 -11.34
CA GLU A 58 7.09 -16.13 -9.93
C GLU A 58 7.80 -15.01 -9.16
N ARG A 59 8.82 -14.39 -9.77
CA ARG A 59 9.61 -13.35 -9.10
C ARG A 59 10.06 -12.22 -10.03
N ILE A 60 9.95 -11.00 -9.54
CA ILE A 60 10.56 -9.79 -10.12
C ILE A 60 11.49 -9.16 -9.07
N THR A 61 12.75 -8.96 -9.43
CA THR A 61 13.70 -8.16 -8.66
C THR A 61 14.19 -7.02 -9.55
N ALA A 62 13.94 -5.77 -9.15
CA ALA A 62 14.17 -4.61 -10.00
C ALA A 62 14.88 -3.48 -9.26
N TYR A 63 15.96 -2.96 -9.86
CA TYR A 63 16.81 -1.93 -9.30
C TYR A 63 16.88 -0.70 -10.22
N SER A 64 16.60 0.48 -9.67
CA SER A 64 16.86 1.78 -10.30
C SER A 64 16.22 1.96 -11.67
N ASN A 65 14.99 1.46 -11.86
CA ASN A 65 14.25 1.60 -13.10
C ASN A 65 13.30 2.80 -13.00
N GLU A 66 13.04 3.48 -14.12
CA GLU A 66 12.08 4.59 -14.11
C GLU A 66 10.66 4.07 -13.87
N ARG A 67 10.31 2.93 -14.50
CA ARG A 67 8.94 2.40 -14.39
C ARG A 67 8.85 0.88 -14.38
N ILE A 68 8.09 0.37 -13.42
CA ILE A 68 7.67 -1.03 -13.32
C ILE A 68 6.15 -1.11 -13.42
N THR A 69 5.64 -1.98 -14.29
CA THR A 69 4.23 -2.36 -14.34
C THR A 69 4.12 -3.88 -14.25
N ALA A 70 3.49 -4.38 -13.19
CA ALA A 70 3.51 -5.80 -12.85
C ALA A 70 2.10 -6.33 -12.56
N TYR A 71 1.75 -7.46 -13.19
CA TYR A 71 0.45 -8.10 -13.07
C TYR A 71 0.57 -9.54 -12.61
N SER A 72 -0.16 -9.89 -11.55
CA SER A 72 -0.37 -11.28 -11.11
C SER A 72 0.92 -12.08 -10.87
N ASN A 73 1.94 -11.44 -10.31
CA ASN A 73 3.20 -12.09 -9.95
C ASN A 73 3.14 -12.54 -8.49
N GLU A 74 3.84 -13.60 -8.14
CA GLU A 74 3.88 -14.04 -6.74
C GLU A 74 4.69 -13.04 -5.90
N ARG A 75 5.84 -12.58 -6.42
CA ARG A 75 6.75 -11.70 -5.65
C ARG A 75 7.36 -10.59 -6.49
N ILE A 76 7.32 -9.38 -5.95
CA ILE A 76 8.03 -8.21 -6.45
C ILE A 76 8.94 -7.67 -5.35
N THR A 77 10.21 -7.52 -5.64
CA THR A 77 11.17 -6.79 -4.82
C THR A 77 11.75 -5.65 -5.64
N ALA A 78 11.55 -4.41 -5.20
CA ALA A 78 11.88 -3.23 -5.99
C ALA A 78 12.66 -2.19 -5.17
N TYR A 79 13.79 -1.74 -5.72
CA TYR A 79 14.71 -0.82 -5.09
C TYR A 79 14.91 0.44 -5.94
N SER A 80 14.69 1.60 -5.34
CA SER A 80 15.06 2.91 -5.90
C SER A 80 14.48 3.19 -7.29
N ASN A 81 13.25 2.75 -7.56
CA ASN A 81 12.56 3.01 -8.82
C ASN A 81 11.73 4.28 -8.70
N GLU A 82 11.55 5.02 -9.79
CA GLU A 82 10.69 6.21 -9.75
C GLU A 82 9.23 5.80 -9.60
N ARG A 83 8.77 4.80 -10.36
CA ARG A 83 7.35 4.41 -10.37
C ARG A 83 7.13 2.91 -10.42
N ILE A 84 6.30 2.43 -9.50
CA ILE A 84 5.79 1.06 -9.48
C ILE A 84 4.29 1.09 -9.60
N THR A 85 3.74 0.33 -10.55
CA THR A 85 2.31 0.03 -10.64
C THR A 85 2.12 -1.47 -10.59
N ALA A 86 1.41 -1.97 -9.59
CA ALA A 86 1.31 -3.39 -9.31
C ALA A 86 -0.14 -3.83 -9.11
N TYR A 87 -0.56 -4.85 -9.84
CA TYR A 87 -1.91 -5.40 -9.84
C TYR A 87 -1.92 -6.86 -9.44
N SER A 88 -2.72 -7.20 -8.42
CA SER A 88 -3.05 -8.59 -8.07
C SER A 88 -1.85 -9.49 -7.80
N ASN A 89 -0.78 -8.94 -7.20
CA ASN A 89 0.40 -9.71 -6.82
C ASN A 89 0.22 -10.23 -5.39
N GLU A 90 0.83 -11.36 -5.07
CA GLU A 90 0.76 -11.87 -3.69
C GLU A 90 1.61 -11.00 -2.76
N ARG A 91 2.84 -10.65 -3.16
CA ARG A 91 3.77 -9.91 -2.30
C ARG A 91 4.55 -8.84 -3.03
N ILE A 92 4.57 -7.65 -2.46
CA ILE A 92 5.41 -6.52 -2.88
C ILE A 92 6.28 -6.10 -1.72
N THR A 93 7.58 -6.04 -1.94
CA THR A 93 8.55 -5.41 -1.04
C THR A 93 9.24 -4.28 -1.79
N ALA A 94 9.12 -3.06 -1.29
CA ALA A 94 9.56 -1.87 -2.00
C ALA A 94 10.39 -0.94 -1.11
N TYR A 95 11.58 -0.57 -1.59
CA TYR A 95 12.56 0.24 -0.89
C TYR A 95 12.87 1.52 -1.67
N SER A 96 12.73 2.67 -1.02
CA SER A 96 13.22 3.96 -1.53
C SER A 96 12.70 4.34 -2.91
N ASN A 97 11.46 3.98 -3.25
CA ASN A 97 10.84 4.35 -4.52
C ASN A 97 10.12 5.68 -4.37
N GLU A 98 10.06 6.49 -5.42
CA GLU A 98 9.31 7.75 -5.35
C GLU A 98 7.80 7.47 -5.27
N ARG A 99 7.30 6.56 -6.11
CA ARG A 99 5.85 6.30 -6.20
C ARG A 99 5.51 4.83 -6.34
N ILE A 100 4.61 4.37 -5.48
CA ILE A 100 3.99 3.04 -5.56
C ILE A 100 2.48 3.21 -5.72
N THR A 101 1.91 2.61 -6.75
CA THR A 101 0.46 2.43 -6.89
C THR A 101 0.15 0.93 -6.93
N ALA A 102 -0.65 0.46 -5.97
CA ALA A 102 -0.88 -0.96 -5.78
C ALA A 102 -2.37 -1.28 -5.68
N TYR A 103 -2.82 -2.24 -6.49
CA TYR A 103 -4.21 -2.67 -6.58
C TYR A 103 -4.35 -4.15 -6.24
N SER A 104 -5.20 -4.47 -5.27
CA SER A 104 -5.67 -5.84 -4.99
C SER A 104 -4.55 -6.85 -4.72
N ASN A 105 -3.48 -6.43 -4.05
CA ASN A 105 -2.39 -7.31 -3.66
C ASN A 105 -2.65 -7.88 -2.26
N GLU A 106 -2.15 -9.06 -1.97
CA GLU A 106 -2.32 -9.63 -0.62
C GLU A 106 -1.45 -8.87 0.39
N ARG A 107 -0.17 -8.62 0.04
CA ARG A 107 0.78 -8.00 0.99
C ARG A 107 1.69 -6.98 0.32
N ILE A 108 1.79 -5.82 0.96
CA ILE A 108 2.72 -4.75 0.63
C ILE A 108 3.58 -4.46 1.85
N THR A 109 4.89 -4.51 1.69
CA THR A 109 5.86 -4.01 2.67
C THR A 109 6.67 -2.91 2.02
N ALA A 110 6.65 -1.71 2.59
CA ALA A 110 7.21 -0.53 1.95
C ALA A 110 8.10 0.26 2.92
N TYR A 111 9.31 0.56 2.50
CA TYR A 111 10.33 1.25 3.28
C TYR A 111 10.78 2.52 2.58
N SER A 112 10.68 3.66 3.26
CA SER A 112 11.29 4.93 2.84
C SER A 112 10.88 5.41 1.44
N ASN A 113 9.62 5.18 1.05
CA ASN A 113 9.09 5.66 -0.22
C ASN A 113 8.46 7.04 -0.03
N GLU A 114 8.50 7.88 -1.05
CA GLU A 114 7.86 9.20 -0.94
C GLU A 114 6.33 9.05 -0.94
N ARG A 115 5.78 8.24 -1.86
CA ARG A 115 4.32 8.11 -2.01
C ARG A 115 3.87 6.68 -2.24
N ILE A 116 2.89 6.26 -1.45
CA ILE A 116 2.16 4.99 -1.62
C ILE A 116 0.69 5.30 -1.82
N THR A 117 0.12 4.78 -2.90
CA THR A 117 -1.33 4.75 -3.11
C THR A 117 -1.78 3.29 -3.24
N ALA A 118 -2.67 2.85 -2.36
CA ALA A 118 -3.01 1.45 -2.24
C ALA A 118 -4.53 1.24 -2.21
N TYR A 119 -5.02 0.37 -3.09
CA TYR A 119 -6.43 0.06 -3.26
C TYR A 119 -6.71 -1.41 -3.01
N SER A 120 -7.63 -1.71 -2.09
CA SER A 120 -8.19 -3.06 -1.88
C SER A 120 -7.15 -4.15 -1.61
N ASN A 121 -6.08 -3.84 -0.88
CA ASN A 121 -5.06 -4.82 -0.48
C ASN A 121 -5.43 -5.44 0.87
N GLU A 122 -5.04 -6.69 1.11
CA GLU A 122 -5.31 -7.29 2.42
C GLU A 122 -4.42 -6.66 3.50
N ARG A 123 -3.12 -6.49 3.22
CA ARG A 123 -2.16 -6.00 4.21
C ARG A 123 -1.14 -5.03 3.65
N ILE A 124 -1.00 -3.91 4.35
CA ILE A 124 0.05 -2.91 4.10
C ILE A 124 0.87 -2.76 5.38
N THR A 125 2.18 -2.92 5.28
CA THR A 125 3.14 -2.56 6.32
C THR A 125 4.08 -1.50 5.77
N ALA A 126 4.11 -0.32 6.39
CA ALA A 126 4.81 0.84 5.85
C ALA A 126 5.71 1.48 6.89
N TYR A 127 6.98 1.67 6.54
CA TYR A 127 8.01 2.24 7.40
C TYR A 127 8.59 3.51 6.78
N SER A 128 8.54 4.61 7.51
CA SER A 128 9.25 5.85 7.19
C SER A 128 8.95 6.42 5.80
N ASN A 129 7.71 6.33 5.34
CA ASN A 129 7.27 6.90 4.07
C ASN A 129 6.75 8.33 4.30
N GLU A 130 6.89 9.20 3.32
CA GLU A 130 6.34 10.56 3.46
C GLU A 130 4.82 10.53 3.41
N ARG A 131 4.23 9.84 2.41
CA ARG A 131 2.77 9.82 2.23
C ARG A 131 2.20 8.46 1.88
N ILE A 132 1.17 8.07 2.62
CA ILE A 132 0.36 6.88 2.35
C ILE A 132 -1.08 7.32 2.11
N THR A 133 -1.64 6.93 0.97
CA THR A 133 -3.08 7.03 0.70
C THR A 133 -3.64 5.63 0.48
N ALA A 134 -4.60 5.23 1.31
CA ALA A 134 -5.07 3.85 1.34
C ALA A 134 -6.59 3.77 1.29
N TYR A 135 -7.12 2.99 0.35
CA TYR A 135 -8.54 2.81 0.12
C TYR A 135 -8.95 1.36 0.28
N SER A 136 -9.92 1.10 1.16
CA SER A 136 -10.60 -0.20 1.29
C SER A 136 -9.68 -1.39 1.53
N ASN A 137 -8.61 -1.20 2.30
CA ASN A 137 -7.69 -2.28 2.68
C ASN A 137 -8.16 -2.94 3.98
N GLU A 138 -7.89 -4.22 4.17
CA GLU A 138 -8.26 -4.86 5.43
C GLU A 138 -7.37 -4.36 6.57
N ARG A 139 -6.05 -4.28 6.35
CA ARG A 139 -5.10 -3.92 7.41
C ARG A 139 -3.98 -3.02 6.93
N ILE A 140 -3.77 -1.95 7.70
CA ILE A 140 -2.64 -1.03 7.56
C ILE A 140 -1.87 -1.02 8.87
N THR A 141 -0.57 -1.28 8.80
CA THR A 141 0.38 -1.05 9.90
C THR A 141 1.43 -0.05 9.44
N ALA A 142 1.52 1.08 10.12
CA ALA A 142 2.33 2.20 9.67
C ALA A 142 3.24 2.72 10.78
N TYR A 143 4.53 2.81 10.50
CA TYR A 143 5.59 3.23 11.43
C TYR A 143 6.30 4.47 10.90
N SER A 144 6.31 5.54 11.71
CA SER A 144 7.15 6.73 11.48
C SER A 144 6.95 7.41 10.12
N ASN A 145 5.72 7.46 9.62
CA ASN A 145 5.40 8.14 8.36
C ASN A 145 4.98 9.60 8.62
N GLU A 146 5.23 10.50 7.69
CA GLU A 146 4.79 11.89 7.84
C GLU A 146 3.27 12.00 7.71
N GLY A 147 2.68 11.35 6.70
CA GLY A 147 1.26 11.47 6.38
C GLY A 147 0.57 10.16 6.01
N ILE A 148 -0.54 9.88 6.68
CA ILE A 148 -1.45 8.78 6.33
C ILE A 148 -2.83 9.36 6.05
N THR A 149 -3.38 9.05 4.88
CA THR A 149 -4.79 9.29 4.54
C THR A 149 -5.46 7.96 4.23
N ALA A 150 -6.47 7.58 5.00
CA ALA A 150 -7.04 6.25 4.94
C ALA A 150 -8.58 6.30 4.85
N TYR A 151 -9.12 5.62 3.84
CA TYR A 151 -10.54 5.56 3.52
C TYR A 151 -11.07 4.13 3.62
N SER A 152 -12.10 3.91 4.43
CA SER A 152 -12.89 2.67 4.45
C SER A 152 -12.08 1.39 4.69
N ASN A 153 -11.05 1.46 5.52
CA ASN A 153 -10.24 0.30 5.89
C ASN A 153 -10.83 -0.38 7.13
N GLU A 154 -10.65 -1.69 7.26
CA GLU A 154 -11.13 -2.37 8.48
C GLU A 154 -10.24 -1.99 9.67
N ARG A 155 -8.91 -2.01 9.51
CA ARG A 155 -7.98 -1.79 10.62
C ARG A 155 -6.77 -0.95 10.23
N ILE A 156 -6.51 0.07 11.06
CA ILE A 156 -5.31 0.88 11.00
C ILE A 156 -4.59 0.78 12.33
N THR A 157 -3.31 0.41 12.30
CA THR A 157 -2.39 0.49 13.43
C THR A 157 -1.26 1.44 13.07
N ALA A 158 -1.09 2.52 13.81
CA ALA A 158 -0.18 3.59 13.45
C ALA A 158 0.72 3.97 14.63
N TYR A 159 2.03 3.92 14.41
CA TYR A 159 3.07 4.22 15.39
C TYR A 159 3.89 5.44 14.96
N SER A 160 3.93 6.47 15.81
CA SER A 160 4.87 7.59 15.67
C SER A 160 4.79 8.36 14.35
N ASN A 161 3.58 8.55 13.81
CA ASN A 161 3.38 9.32 12.58
C ASN A 161 3.07 10.78 12.91
N GLU A 162 3.44 11.70 12.03
CA GLU A 162 3.12 13.12 12.25
C GLU A 162 1.62 13.36 12.06
N ARG A 163 1.03 12.82 10.99
CA ARG A 163 -0.38 13.05 10.68
C ARG A 163 -1.11 11.81 10.18
N ILE A 164 -2.28 11.58 10.78
CA ILE A 164 -3.27 10.60 10.33
C ILE A 164 -4.58 11.31 10.02
N THR A 165 -5.11 11.10 8.81
CA THR A 165 -6.46 11.50 8.42
C THR A 165 -7.24 10.24 8.01
N ALA A 166 -8.30 9.91 8.74
CA ALA A 166 -8.98 8.62 8.59
C ALA A 166 -10.49 8.81 8.42
N TYR A 167 -11.05 8.21 7.37
CA TYR A 167 -12.45 8.29 6.99
C TYR A 167 -13.11 6.92 6.98
N SER A 168 -14.18 6.75 7.75
CA SER A 168 -15.07 5.58 7.69
C SER A 168 -14.38 4.24 7.90
N ASN A 169 -13.40 4.16 8.79
CA ASN A 169 -12.70 2.91 9.13
C ASN A 169 -13.37 2.23 10.32
N GLU A 170 -13.32 0.91 10.39
CA GLU A 170 -13.90 0.21 11.55
C GLU A 170 -13.05 0.46 12.79
N ARG A 171 -11.72 0.32 12.68
CA ARG A 171 -10.82 0.41 13.84
C ARG A 171 -9.53 1.17 13.54
N ILE A 172 -9.23 2.11 14.41
CA ILE A 172 -7.95 2.84 14.44
C ILE A 172 -7.30 2.60 15.79
N THR A 173 -6.05 2.14 15.78
CA THR A 173 -5.17 2.08 16.95
C THR A 173 -3.95 2.95 16.68
N ALA A 174 -3.75 3.98 17.48
CA ALA A 174 -2.76 5.01 17.21
C ALA A 174 -1.87 5.26 18.43
N TYR A 175 -0.56 5.08 18.26
CA TYR A 175 0.45 5.23 19.29
C TYR A 175 1.39 6.39 18.94
N SER A 176 1.50 7.36 19.86
CA SER A 176 2.53 8.42 19.83
C SER A 176 2.56 9.27 18.55
N ASN A 177 1.40 9.59 17.98
CA ASN A 177 1.28 10.43 16.79
C ASN A 177 1.08 11.89 17.17
N GLU A 178 1.53 12.83 16.35
CA GLU A 178 1.31 14.26 16.63
C GLU A 178 -0.18 14.61 16.41
N ARG A 179 -0.74 14.21 15.26
CA ARG A 179 -2.11 14.61 14.89
C ARG A 179 -2.93 13.49 14.29
N ILE A 180 -4.12 13.30 14.84
CA ILE A 180 -5.15 12.40 14.31
C ILE A 180 -6.39 13.21 13.99
N THR A 181 -6.86 13.11 12.75
CA THR A 181 -8.17 13.61 12.33
C THR A 181 -9.01 12.44 11.83
N ALA A 182 -10.13 12.16 12.48
CA ALA A 182 -10.89 10.95 12.27
C ALA A 182 -12.38 11.27 12.02
N TYR A 183 -12.92 10.80 10.90
CA TYR A 183 -14.30 11.00 10.48
C TYR A 183 -15.04 9.67 10.39
N SER A 184 -16.16 9.54 11.08
CA SER A 184 -17.12 8.44 10.92
C SER A 184 -16.54 7.04 11.16
N ASN A 185 -15.59 6.88 12.09
CA ASN A 185 -15.01 5.58 12.41
C ASN A 185 -15.78 4.94 13.57
N GLU A 186 -15.90 3.61 13.58
CA GLU A 186 -16.58 2.92 14.68
C GLU A 186 -15.76 3.01 15.97
N ARG A 187 -14.44 2.76 15.88
CA ARG A 187 -13.59 2.71 17.08
C ARG A 187 -12.23 3.36 16.87
N ILE A 188 -11.88 4.25 17.81
CA ILE A 188 -10.55 4.84 17.94
C ILE A 188 -9.98 4.44 19.29
N THR A 189 -8.78 3.86 19.28
CA THR A 189 -7.96 3.65 20.47
C THR A 189 -6.66 4.43 20.31
N ALA A 190 -6.41 5.39 21.18
CA ALA A 190 -5.33 6.35 21.00
C ALA A 190 -4.47 6.49 22.26
N TYR A 191 -3.17 6.28 22.11
CA TYR A 191 -2.17 6.33 23.17
C TYR A 191 -1.15 7.44 22.91
N SER A 192 -0.98 8.34 23.86
CA SER A 192 0.13 9.32 23.89
C SER A 192 0.24 10.20 22.65
N ASN A 193 -0.89 10.61 22.07
CA ASN A 193 -0.91 11.52 20.92
C ASN A 193 -1.05 12.97 21.38
N GLU A 194 -0.47 13.91 20.64
CA GLU A 194 -0.61 15.33 21.01
C GLU A 194 -2.05 15.80 20.75
N ARG A 195 -2.61 15.51 19.56
CA ARG A 195 -3.93 16.02 19.18
C ARG A 195 -4.78 14.99 18.47
N ILE A 196 -6.01 14.84 18.95
CA ILE A 196 -7.06 14.04 18.32
C ILE A 196 -8.25 14.95 18.02
N THR A 197 -8.67 14.98 16.75
CA THR A 197 -9.91 15.59 16.31
C THR A 197 -10.81 14.52 15.71
N ALA A 198 -11.96 14.27 16.31
CA ALA A 198 -12.87 13.19 15.95
C ALA A 198 -14.25 13.75 15.60
N TYR A 199 -14.79 13.36 14.44
CA TYR A 199 -16.11 13.73 13.95
C TYR A 199 -16.97 12.47 13.72
N SER A 200 -18.11 12.36 14.39
CA SER A 200 -19.10 11.29 14.26
C SER A 200 -18.52 9.89 14.48
N ASN A 201 -17.67 9.70 15.50
CA ASN A 201 -17.07 8.39 15.77
C ASN A 201 -17.82 7.72 16.92
N GLU A 202 -18.17 6.44 16.80
CA GLU A 202 -19.00 5.78 17.82
C GLU A 202 -18.27 5.72 19.16
N ARG A 203 -17.03 5.19 19.17
CA ARG A 203 -16.27 4.96 20.41
C ARG A 203 -14.85 5.49 20.32
N ILE A 204 -14.46 6.27 21.33
CA ILE A 204 -13.10 6.76 21.50
C ILE A 204 -12.57 6.29 22.86
N THR A 205 -11.48 5.54 22.83
CA THR A 205 -10.71 5.18 24.04
C THR A 205 -9.35 5.87 23.96
N ALA A 206 -9.03 6.70 24.94
CA ALA A 206 -7.88 7.58 24.86
C ALA A 206 -7.04 7.57 26.14
N TYR A 207 -5.73 7.37 26.00
CA TYR A 207 -4.77 7.30 27.10
C TYR A 207 -3.68 8.34 26.91
N SER A 208 -3.50 9.21 27.90
CA SER A 208 -2.36 10.15 27.98
C SER A 208 -2.18 11.06 26.76
N ASN A 209 -3.27 11.52 26.14
CA ASN A 209 -3.19 12.48 25.03
C ASN A 209 -3.26 13.92 25.56
N GLU A 210 -2.57 14.85 24.91
CA GLU A 210 -2.62 16.25 25.34
C GLU A 210 -4.00 16.86 25.06
N ARG A 211 -4.55 16.66 23.85
CA ARG A 211 -5.83 17.26 23.45
C ARG A 211 -6.72 16.33 22.66
N ILE A 212 -7.97 16.24 23.08
CA ILE A 212 -9.05 15.56 22.35
C ILE A 212 -10.16 16.57 22.06
N THR A 213 -10.52 16.71 20.79
CA THR A 213 -11.73 17.42 20.34
C THR A 213 -12.64 16.43 19.64
N ALA A 214 -13.84 16.20 20.18
CA ALA A 214 -14.80 15.26 19.64
C ALA A 214 -16.14 15.93 19.30
N TYR A 215 -16.66 15.65 18.12
CA TYR A 215 -17.94 16.15 17.62
C TYR A 215 -18.80 14.94 17.26
N SER A 216 -19.92 14.73 17.95
CA SER A 216 -20.81 13.57 17.78
C SER A 216 -20.12 12.23 18.04
N TYR A 217 -20.59 11.52 19.06
CA TYR A 217 -20.07 10.23 19.47
C TYR A 217 -21.05 9.53 20.41
N GLU A 218 -20.98 8.19 20.46
CA GLU A 218 -21.74 7.43 21.46
C GLU A 218 -21.00 7.44 22.80
N ARG A 219 -19.69 7.19 22.79
CA ARG A 219 -18.90 7.06 24.02
C ARG A 219 -17.46 7.52 23.90
N ILE A 220 -17.03 8.33 24.87
CA ILE A 220 -15.60 8.60 25.14
C ILE A 220 -15.21 7.98 26.49
N THR A 221 -14.14 7.18 26.49
CA THR A 221 -13.45 6.73 27.69
C THR A 221 -12.02 7.27 27.67
N ALA A 222 -11.66 8.07 28.67
CA ALA A 222 -10.41 8.80 28.71
C ALA A 222 -9.65 8.56 30.01
N TYR A 223 -8.33 8.37 29.91
CA TYR A 223 -7.42 8.16 31.04
C TYR A 223 -6.24 9.14 30.94
N SER A 224 -6.06 9.99 31.95
CA SER A 224 -4.90 10.89 32.07
C SER A 224 -4.68 11.83 30.86
N ASN A 225 -5.75 12.30 30.22
CA ASN A 225 -5.65 13.24 29.10
C ASN A 225 -5.68 14.68 29.63
N GLU A 226 -4.85 15.58 29.08
CA GLU A 226 -4.77 16.94 29.63
C GLU A 226 -6.03 17.76 29.35
N ARG A 227 -6.60 17.64 28.14
CA ARG A 227 -7.81 18.38 27.75
C ARG A 227 -8.74 17.56 26.85
N ILE A 228 -10.02 17.57 27.20
CA ILE A 228 -11.09 16.98 26.39
C ILE A 228 -12.16 18.04 26.13
N THR A 229 -12.43 18.31 24.85
CA THR A 229 -13.51 19.19 24.40
C THR A 229 -14.48 18.34 23.57
N ALA A 230 -15.76 18.32 23.94
CA ALA A 230 -16.71 17.42 23.32
C ALA A 230 -18.05 18.11 23.06
N TYR A 231 -18.64 17.86 21.89
CA TYR A 231 -19.88 18.48 21.44
C TYR A 231 -20.87 17.38 21.01
N SER A 232 -22.11 17.43 21.54
CA SER A 232 -23.23 16.46 21.41
C SER A 232 -22.98 15.06 22.02
N ASN A 233 -23.85 14.57 22.95
CA ASN A 233 -23.52 13.41 23.79
C ASN A 233 -24.67 12.41 24.05
N GLU A 234 -24.28 11.12 24.12
CA GLU A 234 -24.87 10.10 25.00
C GLU A 234 -24.01 9.77 26.24
N ARG A 235 -22.64 9.71 26.21
CA ARG A 235 -21.80 9.53 27.44
C ARG A 235 -20.29 9.86 27.35
N ILE A 236 -19.71 10.53 28.38
CA ILE A 236 -18.24 10.63 28.62
C ILE A 236 -17.88 9.97 29.96
N THR A 237 -16.75 9.25 30.02
CA THR A 237 -16.13 8.79 31.28
C THR A 237 -14.64 9.13 31.27
N ALA A 238 -14.18 9.91 32.25
CA ALA A 238 -12.79 10.34 32.38
C ALA A 238 -12.21 9.90 33.74
N TYR A 239 -10.95 9.44 33.72
CA TYR A 239 -10.16 8.98 34.87
C TYR A 239 -8.78 9.66 34.85
#